data_AF-Q2VIU0-F1
#
_entry.id   AF-Q2VIU0-F1
#
_cell.length_a   1.000
_cell.length_b   1.000
_cell.length_c   1.000
_cell.angle_alpha   90.00
_cell.angle_beta   90.00
_cell.angle_gamma   90.00
#
_symmetry.space_group_name_H-M   'P 1'
#
loop_
_entity.id
_entity.type
_entity.pdbx_description
1 polymer ?
#
loop_
_entity_poly.entity_id
_entity_poly.type
_entity_poly.pdbx_seq_one_letter_code
_entity_poly.pdbx_strand_id
1 'polypeptide(L)'
;GAVYAALIKAGDKILGMDLSHGGHLTHGSKPSFSGQNYQAFYYGVELDGRINYDKVEEIAKIVQPKIIVCGASAYAREIDFKRFREIADLVGAILFADIAHIAGLVAANEHPSP
;
A
#
# COMPACT_ATOMS: atom_id res chain seq x y z
N GLY A 1 -6.79 9.48 2.54
CA GLY A 1 -7.66 10.56 2.04
C GLY A 1 -6.87 11.83 1.81
N ALA A 2 -6.65 12.62 2.87
CA ALA A 2 -5.93 13.90 2.80
C ALA A 2 -4.51 13.80 2.21
N VAL A 3 -3.75 12.74 2.55
CA VAL A 3 -2.41 12.50 1.98
C VAL A 3 -2.44 12.47 0.44
N TYR A 4 -3.39 11.76 -0.16
CA TYR A 4 -3.52 11.73 -1.62
C TYR A 4 -3.86 13.11 -2.18
N ALA A 5 -4.84 13.80 -1.57
CA ALA A 5 -5.27 15.12 -2.04
C ALA A 5 -4.15 16.18 -1.94
N ALA A 6 -3.22 16.02 -1.00
CA ALA A 6 -2.11 16.92 -0.80
C ALA A 6 -0.94 16.64 -1.76
N LEU A 7 -0.70 15.38 -2.12
CA LEU A 7 0.55 14.96 -2.77
C LEU A 7 0.41 14.59 -4.25
N ILE A 8 -0.80 14.25 -4.71
CA ILE A 8 -1.04 13.78 -6.08
C ILE A 8 -2.31 14.39 -6.69
N LYS A 9 -2.40 14.36 -8.02
CA LYS A 9 -3.53 14.89 -8.79
C LYS A 9 -4.58 13.82 -9.02
N ALA A 10 -5.83 14.24 -9.23
CA ALA A 10 -6.88 13.32 -9.68
C ALA A 10 -6.47 12.61 -10.98
N GLY A 11 -6.75 11.31 -11.07
CA GLY A 11 -6.33 10.43 -12.16
C GLY A 11 -4.91 9.88 -12.02
N ASP A 12 -4.08 10.38 -11.11
CA ASP A 12 -2.78 9.76 -10.83
C ASP A 12 -2.96 8.32 -10.33
N LYS A 13 -1.94 7.50 -10.58
CA LYS A 13 -1.98 6.07 -10.26
C LYS A 13 -1.54 5.84 -8.82
N ILE A 14 -2.24 4.95 -8.14
CA ILE A 14 -1.87 4.47 -6.80
C ILE A 14 -1.79 2.94 -6.81
N LEU A 15 -0.91 2.39 -5.99
CA LEU A 15 -0.74 0.95 -5.80
C LEU A 15 -0.98 0.62 -4.34
N GLY A 16 -2.00 -0.19 -4.04
CA GLY A 16 -2.37 -0.58 -2.68
C GLY A 16 -2.65 -2.07 -2.55
N MET A 17 -2.89 -2.55 -1.33
CA MET A 17 -3.27 -3.94 -1.11
C MET A 17 -4.72 -4.15 -1.53
N ASP A 18 -5.02 -5.24 -2.25
CA ASP A 18 -6.37 -5.60 -2.64
C ASP A 18 -7.26 -5.82 -1.40
N LEU A 19 -8.48 -5.28 -1.44
CA LEU A 19 -9.44 -5.38 -0.34
C LEU A 19 -9.76 -6.84 0.02
N SER A 20 -9.87 -7.71 -0.97
CA SER A 20 -10.16 -9.14 -0.78
C SER A 20 -8.96 -9.92 -0.23
N HIS A 21 -7.75 -9.36 -0.30
CA HIS A 21 -6.52 -9.98 0.19
C HIS A 21 -6.07 -9.39 1.53
N GLY A 22 -6.85 -8.51 2.16
CA GLY A 22 -6.58 -7.93 3.48
C GLY A 22 -6.31 -6.43 3.50
N GLY A 23 -6.38 -5.75 2.35
CA GLY A 23 -6.28 -4.29 2.25
C GLY A 23 -7.47 -3.54 2.86
N HIS A 24 -7.49 -2.23 2.69
CA HIS A 24 -8.56 -1.36 3.20
C HIS A 24 -9.23 -0.57 2.07
N LEU A 25 -10.48 -0.14 2.29
CA LEU A 25 -11.24 0.63 1.29
C LEU A 25 -10.48 1.85 0.76
N THR A 26 -9.72 2.52 1.63
CA THR A 26 -8.95 3.74 1.31
C THR A 26 -7.65 3.49 0.53
N HIS A 27 -7.37 2.25 0.17
CA HIS A 27 -6.22 1.85 -0.65
C HIS A 27 -6.56 1.82 -2.14
N GLY A 28 -7.73 2.34 -2.52
CA GLY A 28 -8.13 2.52 -3.92
C GLY A 28 -9.43 1.82 -4.33
N SER A 29 -10.12 1.14 -3.40
CA SER A 29 -11.38 0.46 -3.74
C SER A 29 -12.40 1.42 -4.35
N LYS A 30 -13.07 1.01 -5.44
CA LYS A 30 -14.00 1.84 -6.23
C LYS A 30 -15.00 2.71 -5.44
N PRO A 31 -15.65 2.23 -4.36
CA PRO A 31 -16.60 3.08 -3.63
C PRO A 31 -15.94 4.16 -2.77
N SER A 32 -14.64 4.05 -2.47
CA SER A 32 -13.92 5.01 -1.62
C SER A 32 -13.57 6.31 -2.36
N PHE A 33 -13.32 7.40 -1.62
CA PHE A 33 -12.76 8.63 -2.18
C PHE A 33 -11.51 8.36 -3.04
N SER A 34 -10.59 7.52 -2.56
CA SER A 34 -9.37 7.17 -3.29
C SER A 34 -9.66 6.42 -4.60
N GLY A 35 -10.63 5.50 -4.61
CA GLY A 35 -10.97 4.74 -5.81
C GLY A 35 -11.79 5.53 -6.84
N GLN A 36 -12.48 6.58 -6.40
CA GLN A 36 -13.20 7.49 -7.30
C GLN A 36 -12.28 8.54 -7.94
N ASN A 37 -11.25 9.01 -7.21
CA ASN A 37 -10.42 10.14 -7.65
C ASN A 37 -9.10 9.72 -8.31
N TYR A 38 -8.60 8.50 -8.07
CA TYR A 38 -7.28 8.04 -8.54
C TYR A 38 -7.41 6.71 -9.27
N GLN A 39 -6.44 6.41 -10.15
CA GLN A 39 -6.39 5.12 -10.83
C GLN A 39 -5.72 4.08 -9.94
N ALA A 40 -6.52 3.24 -9.29
CA ALA A 40 -6.02 2.24 -8.36
C ALA A 40 -5.59 0.94 -9.07
N PHE A 41 -4.40 0.47 -8.68
CA PHE A 41 -3.86 -0.85 -8.98
C PHE A 41 -3.57 -1.58 -7.67
N TYR A 42 -3.49 -2.91 -7.73
CA TYR A 42 -3.45 -3.71 -6.52
C TYR A 42 -2.33 -4.75 -6.52
N TYR A 43 -1.72 -4.94 -5.36
CA TYR A 43 -0.97 -6.14 -5.02
C TYR A 43 -1.76 -6.96 -3.99
N GLY A 44 -1.33 -8.19 -3.73
CA GLY A 44 -1.98 -9.04 -2.74
C GLY A 44 -1.06 -10.12 -2.21
N VAL A 45 -1.67 -11.13 -1.61
CA VAL A 45 -0.99 -12.30 -1.07
C VAL A 45 -1.02 -13.50 -2.03
N GLU A 46 -0.08 -14.42 -1.86
CA GLU A 46 -0.12 -15.77 -2.44
C GLU A 46 -1.00 -16.72 -1.60
N LEU A 47 -1.10 -17.98 -2.03
CA LEU A 47 -1.87 -19.02 -1.35
C LEU A 47 -1.42 -19.30 0.10
N ASP A 48 -0.16 -19.00 0.43
CA ASP A 48 0.37 -19.11 1.80
C ASP A 48 0.02 -17.90 2.69
N GLY A 49 -0.70 -16.92 2.14
CA GLY A 49 -1.12 -15.71 2.82
C GLY A 49 0.01 -14.70 3.01
N ARG A 50 1.10 -14.76 2.24
CA ARG A 50 2.20 -13.77 2.29
C ARG A 50 2.18 -12.83 1.09
N ILE A 51 2.52 -11.56 1.31
CA ILE A 51 2.72 -10.60 0.22
C ILE A 51 3.92 -11.09 -0.61
N ASN A 52 3.74 -11.14 -1.92
CA ASN A 52 4.82 -11.40 -2.86
C ASN A 52 5.44 -10.07 -3.31
N TYR A 53 6.53 -9.68 -2.65
CA TYR A 53 7.20 -8.40 -2.91
C TYR A 53 7.80 -8.30 -4.31
N ASP A 54 8.17 -9.41 -4.94
CA ASP A 54 8.68 -9.38 -6.31
C ASP A 54 7.56 -9.10 -7.31
N LYS A 55 6.35 -9.65 -7.08
CA LYS A 55 5.16 -9.25 -7.84
C LYS A 55 4.77 -7.79 -7.58
N VAL A 56 4.90 -7.32 -6.34
CA VAL A 56 4.67 -5.89 -6.03
C VAL A 56 5.63 -5.02 -6.84
N GLU A 57 6.91 -5.39 -6.91
CA GLU A 57 7.93 -4.69 -7.70
C GLU A 57 7.61 -4.73 -9.21
N GLU A 58 7.24 -5.89 -9.73
CA GLU A 58 6.84 -6.06 -11.14
C GLU A 58 5.66 -5.15 -11.50
N ILE A 59 4.60 -5.18 -10.68
CA ILE A 59 3.43 -4.33 -10.86
C ILE A 59 3.83 -2.86 -10.77
N ALA A 60 4.64 -2.47 -9.79
CA ALA A 60 5.10 -1.09 -9.63
C ALA A 60 5.88 -0.59 -10.86
N LYS A 61 6.75 -1.42 -11.45
CA LYS A 61 7.50 -1.09 -12.67
C LYS A 61 6.59 -0.88 -13.88
N ILE A 62 5.55 -1.69 -14.01
CA ILE A 62 4.59 -1.59 -15.13
C ILE A 62 3.65 -0.38 -14.94
N VAL A 63 3.11 -0.25 -13.73
CA VAL A 63 2.08 0.74 -13.40
C VAL A 63 2.67 2.15 -13.30
N GLN A 64 3.89 2.27 -12.76
CA GLN A 64 4.54 3.54 -12.40
C GLN A 64 3.62 4.39 -11.49
N PRO A 65 3.25 3.89 -10.29
CA PRO A 65 2.36 4.61 -9.39
C PRO A 65 3.02 5.87 -8.81
N LYS A 66 2.22 6.88 -8.48
CA LYS A 66 2.71 8.05 -7.72
C LYS A 66 2.82 7.76 -6.23
N ILE A 67 1.94 6.91 -5.70
CA ILE A 67 1.98 6.45 -4.31
C ILE A 67 1.86 4.93 -4.26
N ILE A 68 2.72 4.29 -3.47
CA ILE A 68 2.58 2.91 -3.02
C ILE A 68 2.13 2.94 -1.57
N VAL A 69 1.02 2.28 -1.27
CA VAL A 69 0.49 2.17 0.10
C VAL A 69 0.95 0.85 0.68
N CYS A 70 1.70 0.88 1.79
CA CYS A 70 2.07 -0.31 2.56
C CYS A 70 1.29 -0.32 3.88
N GLY A 71 0.18 -1.06 3.89
CA GLY A 71 -0.71 -1.14 5.04
C GLY A 71 -1.88 -2.07 4.75
N ALA A 72 -2.50 -2.57 5.80
CA ALA A 72 -3.55 -3.57 5.70
C ALA A 72 -4.51 -3.51 6.90
N SER A 73 -5.72 -4.02 6.71
CA SER A 73 -6.70 -4.22 7.78
C SER A 73 -6.77 -5.67 8.25
N ALA A 74 -6.71 -6.63 7.33
CA ALA A 74 -6.84 -8.04 7.64
C ALA A 74 -5.64 -8.84 7.11
N TYR A 75 -4.45 -8.47 7.60
CA TYR A 75 -3.19 -9.15 7.28
C TYR A 75 -2.47 -9.54 8.58
N ALA A 76 -2.27 -10.84 8.79
CA ALA A 76 -1.77 -11.39 10.06
C ALA A 76 -0.24 -11.57 10.10
N ARG A 77 0.49 -11.00 9.14
CA ARG A 77 1.95 -11.05 9.09
C ARG A 77 2.51 -9.64 9.16
N GLU A 78 3.77 -9.54 9.56
CA GLU A 78 4.52 -8.30 9.45
C GLU A 78 4.70 -7.91 7.98
N ILE A 79 4.66 -6.61 7.73
CA ILE A 79 4.95 -6.02 6.42
C ILE A 79 6.44 -5.65 6.40
N ASP A 80 7.15 -6.06 5.34
CA ASP A 80 8.52 -5.65 5.11
C ASP A 80 8.55 -4.23 4.54
N PHE A 81 8.52 -3.24 5.44
CA PHE A 81 8.54 -1.82 5.09
C PHE A 81 9.81 -1.43 4.33
N LYS A 82 10.94 -2.07 4.63
CA LYS A 82 12.20 -1.83 3.93
C LYS A 82 12.10 -2.25 2.47
N ARG A 83 11.56 -3.44 2.20
CA ARG A 83 11.35 -3.91 0.83
C ARG A 83 10.39 -3.01 0.06
N PHE A 84 9.34 -2.51 0.70
CA PHE A 84 8.45 -1.51 0.11
C PHE A 84 9.16 -0.18 -0.20
N ARG A 85 10.07 0.28 0.67
CA ARG A 85 10.89 1.49 0.43
C ARG A 85 11.78 1.32 -0.80
N GLU A 86 12.47 0.19 -0.91
CA GLU A 86 13.29 -0.13 -2.08
C GLU A 86 12.47 -0.09 -3.38
N ILE A 87 11.28 -0.70 -3.39
CA ILE A 87 10.38 -0.70 -4.56
C ILE A 87 9.92 0.72 -4.89
N ALA A 88 9.53 1.50 -3.88
CA ALA A 88 9.06 2.87 -4.09
C ALA A 88 10.18 3.77 -4.64
N ASP A 89 11.42 3.64 -4.14
CA ASP A 89 12.59 4.36 -4.68
C ASP A 89 12.88 3.96 -6.13
N LEU A 90 12.78 2.67 -6.44
CA LEU A 90 13.03 2.14 -7.78
C LEU A 90 12.14 2.76 -8.87
N VAL A 91 10.88 3.07 -8.52
CA VAL A 91 9.89 3.63 -9.46
C VAL A 91 9.60 5.11 -9.22
N GLY A 92 10.32 5.77 -8.30
CA GLY A 92 10.12 7.17 -7.96
C GLY A 92 8.75 7.49 -7.34
N ALA A 93 8.18 6.53 -6.60
CA ALA A 93 6.90 6.68 -5.90
C ALA A 93 7.09 7.16 -4.44
N ILE A 94 6.07 7.85 -3.94
CA ILE A 94 5.94 8.11 -2.50
C ILE A 94 5.52 6.80 -1.84
N LEU A 95 6.22 6.41 -0.76
CA LEU A 95 5.77 5.33 0.09
C LEU A 95 4.86 5.89 1.19
N PHE A 96 3.67 5.35 1.32
CA PHE A 96 2.71 5.72 2.35
C PHE A 96 2.38 4.52 3.24
N ALA A 97 2.89 4.52 4.47
CA ALA A 97 2.58 3.50 5.45
C ALA A 97 1.26 3.79 6.17
N ASP A 98 0.26 2.92 5.99
CA ASP A 98 -1.01 2.98 6.71
C ASP A 98 -0.98 1.96 7.86
N ILE A 99 -0.55 2.43 9.03
CA ILE A 99 -0.33 1.61 10.22
C ILE A 99 -1.52 1.57 11.18
N ALA A 100 -2.73 1.92 10.73
CA ALA A 100 -3.90 2.09 11.61
C ALA A 100 -4.13 0.93 12.59
N HIS A 101 -3.91 -0.32 12.15
CA HIS A 101 -4.15 -1.51 12.98
C HIS A 101 -2.96 -1.93 13.86
N ILE A 102 -1.74 -1.49 13.52
CA ILE A 102 -0.52 -1.86 14.25
C ILE A 102 0.09 -0.67 15.02
N ALA A 103 -0.50 0.53 14.94
CA ALA A 103 0.06 1.75 15.52
C ALA A 103 0.38 1.62 17.03
N GLY A 104 -0.49 0.94 17.78
CA GLY A 104 -0.24 0.66 19.20
C GLY A 104 0.94 -0.26 19.44
N LEU A 105 1.11 -1.29 18.60
CA LEU A 105 2.24 -2.22 18.68
C LEU A 105 3.55 -1.52 18.29
N VAL A 106 3.53 -0.69 17.25
CA VAL A 106 4.67 0.14 16.86
C VAL A 106 5.06 1.10 17.98
N ALA A 107 4.10 1.78 18.60
CA ALA A 107 4.36 2.69 19.72
C ALA A 107 4.93 1.97 20.96
N ALA A 108 4.55 0.70 21.16
CA ALA A 108 5.08 -0.15 22.23
C ALA A 108 6.42 -0.83 21.87
N ASN A 109 6.92 -0.66 20.65
CA ASN A 109 8.09 -1.37 20.11
C ASN A 109 7.92 -2.90 20.04
N GLU A 110 6.66 -3.36 19.89
CA GLU A 110 6.25 -4.77 19.76
C GLU A 110 5.96 -5.16 18.30
N HIS A 111 6.22 -4.27 17.35
CA HIS A 111 6.13 -4.49 15.92
C HIS A 111 7.17 -3.61 15.21
N PRO A 112 7.78 -4.05 14.08
CA PRO A 112 8.66 -3.21 13.28
C PRO A 112 8.07 -1.83 13.00
N SER A 113 8.89 -0.79 13.19
CA SER A 113 8.52 0.59 12.87
C SER A 113 8.57 0.80 11.34
N PRO A 114 7.54 1.44 10.75
CA PRO A 114 7.42 1.62 9.30
C PRO A 114 8.38 2.68 8.72
#